data_AF-A0A453RPU5-F1
#
_entry.id   AF-A0A453RPU5-F1
#
_cell.length_a   1.000
_cell.length_b   1.000
_cell.length_c   1.000
_cell.angle_alpha   90.00
_cell.angle_beta   90.00
_cell.angle_gamma   90.00
#
_symmetry.space_group_name_H-M   'P 1'
#
loop_
_entity.id
_entity.type
_entity.pdbx_description
1 polymer ?
#
loop_
_entity_poly.entity_id
_entity_poly.type
_entity_poly.pdbx_seq_one_letter_code
_entity_poly.pdbx_strand_id
1 'polypeptide(L)'
;MKFECQSILGVDIDKGLIDLANWNLRRISRTGNMAPESAKVHNSSDSTTKSCPEEVVSEMPNGNISKYEQPDLFEIVSFRSENFVQSKHKYAEQYDTIMCLSVTKWIHLNWGDDGIITLFVKIWSLLRPGGIFIMEPQPWTSYRKNRLVSEFAKENFKYICIYPEKFREVLLDKVGFRSAEVIANRLVGSVAGFDRPIEVYYK
;
A
#
# COMPACT_ATOMS: atom_id res chain seq x y z
N MET A 1 22.99 5.73 -10.62
CA MET A 1 21.63 6.21 -10.95
C MET A 1 21.04 6.85 -9.72
N LYS A 2 20.62 8.12 -9.78
CA LYS A 2 19.70 8.67 -8.78
C LYS A 2 18.30 8.22 -9.19
N PHE A 3 17.57 7.56 -8.31
CA PHE A 3 16.16 7.29 -8.54
C PHE A 3 15.40 8.61 -8.28
N GLU A 4 14.86 9.21 -9.33
CA GLU A 4 14.01 10.39 -9.26
C GLU A 4 12.58 9.96 -9.54
N CYS A 5 11.83 9.67 -8.47
CA CYS A 5 10.43 9.29 -8.58
C CYS A 5 9.62 10.47 -9.12
N GLN A 6 9.08 10.33 -10.33
CA GLN A 6 8.34 11.40 -11.01
C GLN A 6 6.89 11.49 -10.54
N SER A 7 6.27 10.36 -10.16
CA SER A 7 4.92 10.34 -9.60
C SER A 7 4.66 9.07 -8.79
N ILE A 8 3.74 9.18 -7.83
CA ILE A 8 3.19 8.12 -6.99
C ILE A 8 1.67 8.26 -7.00
N LEU A 9 0.98 7.16 -7.27
CA LEU A 9 -0.47 7.07 -7.14
C LEU A 9 -0.84 6.02 -6.09
N GLY A 10 -1.48 6.44 -5.02
CA GLY A 10 -2.12 5.55 -4.06
C GLY A 10 -3.57 5.26 -4.45
N VAL A 11 -3.96 3.99 -4.46
CA VAL A 11 -5.32 3.57 -4.80
C VAL A 11 -5.92 2.75 -3.66
N ASP A 12 -7.12 3.10 -3.23
CA ASP A 12 -7.88 2.36 -2.22
C ASP A 12 -9.38 2.44 -2.56
N ILE A 13 -10.14 1.40 -2.24
CA ILE A 13 -11.59 1.41 -2.42
C ILE A 13 -12.30 2.23 -1.33
N ASP A 14 -11.67 2.35 -0.16
CA ASP A 14 -12.20 3.11 0.96
C ASP A 14 -11.93 4.60 0.80
N LYS A 15 -12.99 5.36 0.51
CA LYS A 15 -12.90 6.82 0.36
C LYS A 15 -12.40 7.50 1.64
N GLY A 16 -12.75 7.00 2.82
CA GLY A 16 -12.31 7.57 4.09
C GLY A 16 -10.80 7.43 4.28
N LEU A 17 -10.21 6.30 3.90
CA LEU A 17 -8.75 6.12 3.91
C LEU A 17 -8.06 7.03 2.91
N ILE A 18 -8.65 7.24 1.73
CA ILE A 18 -8.13 8.19 0.73
C ILE A 18 -8.19 9.64 1.23
N ASP A 19 -9.28 10.04 1.88
CA ASP A 19 -9.41 11.37 2.47
C ASP A 19 -8.37 11.58 3.60
N LEU A 20 -8.15 10.55 4.43
CA LEU A 20 -7.12 10.56 5.47
C LEU A 20 -5.70 10.62 4.88
N ALA A 21 -5.43 9.90 3.79
CA ALA A 21 -4.15 9.94 3.10
C ALA A 21 -3.86 11.34 2.52
N ASN A 22 -4.85 11.96 1.89
CA ASN A 22 -4.75 13.34 1.41
C ASN A 22 -4.54 14.35 2.55
N TRP A 23 -5.21 14.15 3.69
CA TRP A 23 -4.99 14.98 4.87
C TRP A 23 -3.56 14.84 5.41
N ASN A 24 -3.04 13.61 5.49
CA ASN A 24 -1.66 13.34 5.91
C ASN A 24 -0.64 13.97 4.95
N LEU A 25 -0.86 13.87 3.64
CA LEU A 25 -0.01 14.54 2.65
C LEU A 25 0.03 16.05 2.90
N ARG A 26 -1.13 16.68 3.12
CA ARG A 26 -1.21 18.12 3.44
C ARG A 26 -0.49 18.49 4.72
N ARG A 27 -0.55 17.63 5.74
CA ARG A 27 0.17 17.84 6.99
C ARG A 27 1.68 17.78 6.79
N ILE A 28 2.18 16.75 6.11
CA ILE A 28 3.62 16.56 5.85
C ILE A 28 4.20 17.73 5.04
N SER A 29 3.49 18.18 3.99
CA SER A 29 3.94 19.31 3.17
C SER A 29 3.99 20.64 3.94
N ARG A 30 3.16 20.83 4.97
CA ARG A 30 3.12 22.05 5.80
C ARG A 30 4.14 22.04 6.93
N THR A 31 4.36 20.87 7.55
CA THR A 31 5.21 20.75 8.74
C THR A 31 6.69 20.58 8.38
N GLY A 32 7.01 20.27 7.12
CA GLY A 32 8.38 20.10 6.64
C GLY A 32 9.08 18.91 7.30
N ASN A 33 9.12 17.75 6.65
CA ASN A 33 9.92 16.56 6.99
C ASN A 33 10.17 16.24 8.49
N MET A 34 9.21 16.53 9.38
CA MET A 34 9.18 15.89 10.69
C MET A 34 8.41 14.59 10.53
N ALA A 35 9.14 13.48 10.61
CA ALA A 35 8.56 12.14 10.55
C ALA A 35 7.38 12.03 11.52
N PRO A 36 6.28 11.35 11.16
CA PRO A 36 5.21 11.13 12.10
C PRO A 36 5.75 10.23 13.23
N GLU A 37 5.71 10.71 14.47
CA GLU A 37 5.77 9.80 15.62
C GLU A 37 4.66 8.76 15.45
N SER A 38 5.04 7.49 15.55
CA SER A 38 4.14 6.35 15.50
C SER A 38 2.89 6.61 16.34
N ALA A 39 1.71 6.56 15.71
CA ALA A 39 0.44 6.72 16.38
C ALA A 39 0.30 5.66 17.48
N LYS A 40 0.48 6.07 18.73
CA LYS A 40 0.13 5.27 19.90
C LYS A 40 -1.39 5.06 19.88
N VAL A 41 -1.77 3.79 19.73
CA VAL A 41 -3.13 3.27 19.92
C VAL A 41 -3.67 3.79 21.25
N HIS A 42 -4.71 4.63 21.20
CA HIS A 42 -5.41 5.12 22.39
C HIS A 42 -6.25 3.98 22.98
N ASN A 43 -5.87 3.52 24.17
CA ASN A 43 -6.78 2.85 25.08
C ASN A 43 -7.46 3.92 25.94
N SER A 44 -8.78 3.87 25.96
CA SER A 44 -9.65 4.67 26.83
C SER A 44 -9.49 4.26 28.29
N SER A 45 -9.15 5.21 29.16
CA SER A 45 -9.74 5.32 30.49
C SER A 45 -9.30 6.60 31.20
N ASP A 46 -10.32 7.40 31.52
CA ASP A 46 -10.50 8.21 32.72
C ASP A 46 -9.84 9.60 32.88
N SER A 47 -10.70 10.43 33.45
CA SER A 47 -10.69 11.83 33.81
C SER A 47 -9.45 12.37 34.54
N THR A 48 -9.00 13.58 34.20
CA THR A 48 -9.06 14.76 35.08
C THR A 48 -8.59 16.03 34.36
N THR A 49 -9.31 17.12 34.61
CA THR A 49 -8.94 18.52 34.34
C THR A 49 -7.61 18.89 35.01
N LYS A 50 -6.71 19.61 34.30
CA LYS A 50 -6.01 20.82 34.78
C LYS A 50 -4.92 21.32 33.81
N SER A 51 -5.05 22.60 33.47
CA SER A 51 -4.00 23.64 33.36
C SER A 51 -2.81 23.47 32.40
N CYS A 52 -2.69 24.44 31.49
CA CYS A 52 -1.43 24.84 30.83
C CYS A 52 -0.37 25.25 31.87
N PRO A 53 0.91 25.28 31.48
CA PRO A 53 1.61 26.55 31.44
C PRO A 53 2.30 26.84 30.10
N GLU A 54 2.36 28.14 29.80
CA GLU A 54 3.18 28.76 28.76
C GLU A 54 4.65 28.35 28.91
N GLU A 55 5.29 27.94 27.81
CA GLU A 55 6.74 28.01 27.69
C GLU A 55 7.14 28.79 26.43
N VAL A 56 7.89 29.85 26.72
CA VAL A 56 8.47 30.84 25.83
C VAL A 56 9.61 30.19 25.07
N VAL A 57 9.57 30.17 23.73
CA VAL A 57 10.74 29.79 22.94
C VAL A 57 11.06 30.88 21.92
N SER A 58 12.25 31.43 22.15
CA SER A 58 13.00 32.47 21.45
C SER A 58 12.95 32.44 19.92
N GLU A 59 12.71 33.61 19.33
CA GLU A 59 13.08 33.94 17.95
C GLU A 59 14.60 34.08 17.84
N MET A 60 15.22 33.35 16.89
CA MET A 60 16.57 33.65 16.39
C MET A 60 16.62 33.46 14.85
N PRO A 61 17.49 34.20 14.14
CA PRO A 61 17.21 34.66 12.80
C PRO A 61 17.78 33.79 11.66
N ASN A 62 17.00 33.77 10.58
CA ASN A 62 17.34 33.67 9.16
C ASN A 62 18.74 33.14 8.78
N GLY A 63 18.87 31.82 8.66
CA GLY A 63 19.91 31.19 7.88
C GLY A 63 19.40 30.86 6.48
N ASN A 64 19.90 31.55 5.45
CA ASN A 64 19.69 31.22 4.03
C ASN A 64 20.30 29.85 3.73
N ILE A 65 19.56 28.79 4.01
CA ILE A 65 19.83 27.46 3.46
C ILE A 65 19.33 27.51 2.03
N SER A 66 20.23 27.27 1.08
CA SER A 66 19.91 27.11 -0.34
C SER A 66 18.71 26.18 -0.48
N LYS A 67 17.53 26.75 -0.80
CA LYS A 67 16.35 26.01 -1.21
C LYS A 67 16.69 25.32 -2.52
N TYR A 68 17.23 24.11 -2.44
CA TYR A 68 16.91 23.15 -3.48
C TYR A 68 15.39 23.08 -3.46
N GLU A 69 14.74 23.59 -4.51
CA GLU A 69 13.30 23.47 -4.70
C GLU A 69 13.01 21.97 -4.72
N GLN A 70 12.72 21.41 -3.53
CA GLN A 70 12.20 20.07 -3.47
C GLN A 70 10.86 20.13 -4.18
N PRO A 71 10.64 19.29 -5.20
CA PRO A 71 9.38 19.27 -5.91
C PRO A 71 8.24 19.12 -4.90
N ASP A 72 7.19 19.92 -5.08
CA ASP A 72 6.05 19.91 -4.18
C ASP A 72 5.51 18.48 -4.13
N LEU A 73 5.39 17.90 -2.92
CA LEU A 73 4.91 16.54 -2.76
C LEU A 73 3.51 16.35 -3.37
N PHE A 74 2.72 17.43 -3.53
CA PHE A 74 1.45 17.38 -4.23
C PHE A 74 1.55 17.20 -5.74
N GLU A 75 2.69 17.54 -6.35
CA GLU A 75 2.95 17.30 -7.78
C GLU A 75 3.36 15.84 -8.02
N ILE A 76 3.96 15.18 -7.03
CA ILE A 76 4.46 13.81 -7.13
C ILE A 76 3.42 12.82 -6.63
N VAL A 77 2.78 13.08 -5.48
CA VAL A 77 1.93 12.11 -4.77
C VAL A 77 0.46 12.45 -4.96
N SER A 78 -0.30 11.49 -5.47
CA SER A 78 -1.74 11.58 -5.65
C SER A 78 -2.44 10.34 -5.09
N PHE A 79 -3.74 10.48 -4.79
CA PHE A 79 -4.57 9.39 -4.29
C PHE A 79 -5.88 9.31 -5.06
N ARG A 80 -6.38 8.09 -5.29
CA ARG A 80 -7.63 7.83 -6.01
C ARG A 80 -8.47 6.80 -5.25
N SER A 81 -9.75 7.15 -5.00
CA SER A 81 -10.71 6.21 -4.44
C SER A 81 -11.36 5.40 -5.57
N GLU A 82 -11.03 4.12 -5.66
CA GLU A 82 -11.60 3.21 -6.64
C GLU A 82 -11.40 1.73 -6.28
N ASN A 83 -12.25 0.87 -6.82
CA ASN A 83 -11.98 -0.56 -6.84
C ASN A 83 -10.96 -0.87 -7.95
N PHE A 84 -9.71 -1.12 -7.58
CA PHE A 84 -8.66 -1.43 -8.55
C PHE A 84 -8.96 -2.65 -9.43
N VAL A 85 -9.68 -3.67 -8.93
CA VAL A 85 -9.99 -4.87 -9.74
C VAL A 85 -11.01 -4.56 -10.82
N GLN A 86 -12.01 -3.75 -10.51
CA GLN A 86 -13.14 -3.45 -11.41
C GLN A 86 -12.95 -2.16 -12.22
N SER A 87 -12.08 -1.25 -11.80
CA SER A 87 -11.87 0.02 -12.49
C SER A 87 -11.28 -0.17 -13.89
N LYS A 88 -11.74 0.62 -14.86
CA LYS A 88 -11.10 0.70 -16.18
C LYS A 88 -9.93 1.67 -16.08
N HIS A 89 -8.74 1.24 -16.48
CA HIS A 89 -7.58 2.11 -16.58
C HIS A 89 -7.51 2.75 -17.96
N LYS A 90 -6.89 3.92 -18.07
CA LYS A 90 -6.68 4.57 -19.37
C LYS A 90 -5.51 3.88 -20.07
N TYR A 91 -5.58 3.72 -21.39
CA TYR A 91 -4.49 3.10 -22.18
C TYR A 91 -3.13 3.81 -22.03
N ALA A 92 -3.13 5.08 -21.62
CA ALA A 92 -1.91 5.85 -21.39
C ALA A 92 -1.31 5.67 -19.97
N GLU A 93 -2.02 5.07 -19.02
CA GLU A 93 -1.51 4.84 -17.68
C GLU A 93 -0.51 3.67 -17.69
N GLN A 94 0.74 3.95 -17.34
CA GLN A 94 1.80 2.95 -17.21
C GLN A 94 2.74 3.29 -16.05
N TYR A 95 3.25 2.26 -15.38
CA TYR A 95 4.06 2.40 -14.17
C TYR A 95 5.37 1.61 -14.29
N ASP A 96 6.43 2.14 -13.68
CA ASP A 96 7.72 1.44 -13.54
C ASP A 96 7.70 0.45 -12.36
N THR A 97 6.86 0.72 -11.36
CA THR A 97 6.70 -0.13 -10.18
C THR A 97 5.25 -0.11 -9.72
N ILE A 98 4.72 -1.28 -9.39
CA ILE A 98 3.41 -1.42 -8.73
C ILE A 98 3.59 -2.20 -7.44
N MET A 99 3.00 -1.71 -6.35
CA MET A 99 3.04 -2.33 -5.03
C MET A 99 1.65 -2.83 -4.63
N CYS A 100 1.56 -4.08 -4.20
CA CYS A 100 0.34 -4.73 -3.71
C CYS A 100 0.64 -5.36 -2.34
N LEU A 101 0.62 -4.52 -1.31
CA LEU A 101 1.03 -4.91 0.03
C LEU A 101 -0.19 -5.21 0.88
N SER A 102 -0.28 -6.41 1.46
CA SER A 102 -1.35 -6.75 2.40
C SER A 102 -2.79 -6.58 1.87
N VAL A 103 -3.02 -6.70 0.56
CA VAL A 103 -4.37 -6.55 -0.03
C VAL A 103 -4.87 -7.77 -0.81
N THR A 104 -4.00 -8.69 -1.23
CA THR A 104 -4.39 -9.84 -2.07
C THR A 104 -5.46 -10.71 -1.42
N LYS A 105 -5.37 -10.98 -0.12
CA LYS A 105 -6.44 -11.69 0.63
C LYS A 105 -7.80 -11.01 0.51
N TRP A 106 -7.85 -9.70 0.70
CA TRP A 106 -9.12 -8.98 0.70
C TRP A 106 -9.74 -8.99 -0.69
N ILE A 107 -8.91 -8.88 -1.73
CA ILE A 107 -9.36 -9.02 -3.11
C ILE A 107 -9.91 -10.43 -3.34
N HIS A 108 -9.14 -11.43 -2.95
CA HIS A 108 -9.47 -12.85 -3.18
C HIS A 108 -10.74 -13.28 -2.45
N LEU A 109 -10.96 -12.81 -1.22
CA LEU A 109 -12.19 -13.07 -0.48
C LEU A 109 -13.40 -12.35 -1.12
N ASN A 110 -13.26 -11.14 -1.67
CA ASN A 110 -14.40 -10.40 -2.21
C ASN A 110 -14.73 -10.75 -3.67
N TRP A 111 -13.75 -11.14 -4.48
CA TRP A 111 -13.90 -11.39 -5.92
C TRP A 111 -13.44 -12.78 -6.38
N GLY A 112 -13.09 -13.68 -5.46
CA GLY A 112 -12.69 -15.05 -5.78
C GLY A 112 -11.40 -15.12 -6.62
N ASP A 113 -11.16 -16.29 -7.21
CA ASP A 113 -10.01 -16.55 -8.06
C ASP A 113 -9.99 -15.60 -9.28
N ASP A 114 -11.17 -15.27 -9.84
CA ASP A 114 -11.31 -14.32 -10.94
C ASP A 114 -10.78 -12.93 -10.57
N GLY A 115 -11.03 -12.47 -9.34
CA GLY A 115 -10.49 -11.21 -8.83
C GLY A 115 -8.97 -11.19 -8.74
N ILE A 116 -8.37 -12.31 -8.32
CA ILE A 116 -6.91 -12.47 -8.26
C ILE A 116 -6.30 -12.53 -9.65
N ILE A 117 -6.88 -13.29 -10.57
CA ILE A 117 -6.42 -13.36 -11.96
C ILE A 117 -6.50 -11.98 -12.61
N THR A 118 -7.63 -11.30 -12.44
CA THR A 118 -7.85 -9.94 -12.96
C THR A 118 -6.83 -8.96 -12.39
N LEU A 119 -6.56 -9.02 -11.08
CA LEU A 119 -5.54 -8.21 -10.43
C LEU A 119 -4.17 -8.42 -11.09
N PHE A 120 -3.72 -9.67 -11.20
CA PHE A 120 -2.39 -9.97 -11.73
C PHE A 120 -2.23 -9.59 -13.20
N VAL A 121 -3.22 -9.90 -14.04
CA VAL A 121 -3.22 -9.51 -15.46
C VAL A 121 -3.21 -8.00 -15.62
N LYS A 122 -4.01 -7.28 -14.82
CA LYS A 122 -4.08 -5.82 -14.86
C LYS A 122 -2.77 -5.17 -14.40
N ILE A 123 -2.14 -5.69 -13.34
CA ILE A 123 -0.82 -5.21 -12.90
C ILE A 123 0.21 -5.41 -14.01
N TRP A 124 0.25 -6.60 -14.60
CA TRP A 124 1.17 -6.87 -15.71
C TRP A 124 0.92 -5.93 -16.89
N SER A 125 -0.33 -5.67 -17.28
CA SER A 125 -0.64 -4.77 -18.40
C SER A 125 -0.25 -3.32 -18.13
N LEU A 126 -0.37 -2.88 -16.87
CA LEU A 126 -0.02 -1.52 -16.43
C LEU A 126 1.48 -1.29 -16.24
N LEU A 127 2.28 -2.35 -16.11
CA LEU A 127 3.73 -2.22 -16.00
C LEU A 127 4.39 -1.95 -17.35
N ARG A 128 5.33 -0.99 -17.36
CA ARG A 128 6.25 -0.75 -18.48
C ARG A 128 7.15 -1.98 -18.72
N PRO A 129 7.70 -2.17 -19.93
CA PRO A 129 8.77 -3.15 -20.14
C PRO A 129 9.93 -2.90 -19.17
N GLY A 130 10.37 -3.94 -18.44
CA GLY A 130 11.38 -3.82 -17.38
C GLY A 130 10.85 -3.31 -16.04
N GLY A 131 9.54 -3.04 -15.92
CA GLY A 131 8.90 -2.66 -14.67
C GLY A 131 8.79 -3.84 -13.69
N ILE A 132 8.58 -3.50 -12.40
CA ILE A 132 8.54 -4.49 -11.32
C ILE A 132 7.22 -4.48 -10.56
N PHE A 133 6.77 -5.68 -10.17
CA PHE A 133 5.64 -5.87 -9.29
C PHE A 133 6.11 -6.34 -7.91
N ILE A 134 5.77 -5.59 -6.86
CA ILE A 134 6.11 -5.92 -5.47
C ILE A 134 4.84 -6.39 -4.77
N MET A 135 4.86 -7.60 -4.23
CA MET A 135 3.72 -8.23 -3.58
C MET A 135 4.06 -8.68 -2.16
N GLU A 136 3.13 -8.47 -1.25
CA GLU A 136 3.16 -9.06 0.09
C GLU A 136 1.90 -9.93 0.28
N PRO A 137 1.94 -11.21 -0.12
CA PRO A 137 0.78 -12.09 -0.03
C PRO A 137 0.51 -12.50 1.43
N GLN A 138 -0.76 -12.52 1.84
CA GLN A 138 -1.13 -13.05 3.15
C GLN A 138 -1.32 -14.57 3.13
N PRO A 139 -0.92 -15.29 4.20
CA PRO A 139 -1.01 -16.74 4.25
C PRO A 139 -2.47 -17.21 4.36
N TRP A 140 -2.74 -18.44 3.92
CA TRP A 140 -4.07 -19.05 3.98
C TRP A 140 -4.69 -19.08 5.39
N THR A 141 -3.86 -19.14 6.44
CA THR A 141 -4.31 -19.04 7.83
C THR A 141 -5.03 -17.72 8.13
N SER A 142 -4.61 -16.62 7.49
CA SER A 142 -5.26 -15.31 7.57
C SER A 142 -6.63 -15.31 6.88
N TYR A 143 -6.78 -16.04 5.77
CA TYR A 143 -8.06 -16.22 5.08
C TYR A 143 -9.06 -16.92 5.97
N ARG A 144 -8.66 -18.06 6.58
CA ARG A 144 -9.53 -18.82 7.50
C ARG A 144 -10.08 -17.93 8.61
N LYS A 145 -9.26 -17.05 9.19
CA LYS A 145 -9.69 -16.12 10.26
C LYS A 145 -10.68 -15.06 9.78
N ASN A 146 -10.59 -14.64 8.51
CA ASN A 146 -11.37 -13.52 7.97
C ASN A 146 -12.47 -13.94 6.99
N ARG A 147 -12.69 -15.23 6.76
CA ARG A 147 -13.68 -15.73 5.79
C ARG A 147 -15.13 -15.35 6.08
N LEU A 148 -15.45 -14.91 7.29
CA LEU A 148 -16.82 -14.58 7.73
C LEU A 148 -17.10 -13.09 7.82
N VAL A 149 -16.19 -12.24 7.31
CA VAL A 149 -16.33 -10.77 7.36
C VAL A 149 -17.45 -10.23 6.47
N SER A 150 -17.89 -11.00 5.47
CA SER A 150 -19.04 -10.70 4.61
C SER A 150 -19.61 -11.97 4.00
N GLU A 151 -20.83 -11.92 3.46
CA GLU A 151 -21.41 -13.09 2.77
C GLU A 151 -20.64 -13.43 1.48
N PHE A 152 -20.13 -12.41 0.77
CA PHE A 152 -19.23 -12.61 -0.37
C PHE A 152 -17.94 -13.34 0.03
N ALA A 153 -17.30 -12.90 1.12
CA ALA A 153 -16.09 -13.55 1.65
C ALA A 153 -16.35 -15.01 2.01
N LYS A 154 -17.49 -15.28 2.64
CA LYS A 154 -17.89 -16.62 3.08
C LYS A 154 -18.17 -17.54 1.89
N GLU A 155 -18.84 -17.02 0.85
CA GLU A 155 -19.17 -17.81 -0.33
C GLU A 155 -17.92 -18.08 -1.19
N ASN A 156 -17.17 -17.03 -1.54
CA ASN A 156 -15.95 -17.18 -2.35
C ASN A 156 -14.95 -18.11 -1.67
N PHE A 157 -14.77 -18.01 -0.35
CA PHE A 157 -13.84 -18.87 0.39
C PHE A 157 -14.09 -20.37 0.17
N LYS A 158 -15.33 -20.80 -0.12
CA LYS A 158 -15.66 -22.21 -0.39
C LYS A 158 -15.09 -22.71 -1.72
N TYR A 159 -14.91 -21.81 -2.69
CA TYR A 159 -14.54 -22.16 -4.07
C TYR A 159 -13.16 -21.65 -4.48
N ILE A 160 -12.42 -21.00 -3.56
CA ILE A 160 -11.02 -20.63 -3.81
C ILE A 160 -10.21 -21.88 -4.15
N CYS A 161 -9.64 -21.90 -5.35
CA CYS A 161 -8.74 -22.94 -5.83
C CYS A 161 -7.29 -22.42 -5.94
N ILE A 162 -7.10 -21.12 -6.18
CA ILE A 162 -5.77 -20.51 -6.33
C ILE A 162 -5.27 -20.04 -4.97
N TYR A 163 -4.73 -20.93 -4.16
CA TYR A 163 -4.18 -20.57 -2.84
C TYR A 163 -2.98 -19.61 -2.95
N PRO A 164 -2.66 -18.81 -1.92
CA PRO A 164 -1.52 -17.88 -1.93
C PRO A 164 -0.19 -18.51 -2.35
N GLU A 165 0.04 -19.77 -1.98
CA GLU A 165 1.23 -20.55 -2.34
C GLU A 165 1.34 -20.81 -3.85
N LYS A 166 0.24 -20.66 -4.60
CA LYS A 166 0.17 -20.79 -6.06
C LYS A 166 0.28 -19.47 -6.80
N PHE A 167 0.26 -18.32 -6.11
CA PHE A 167 0.35 -17.01 -6.78
C PHE A 167 1.62 -16.87 -7.60
N ARG A 168 2.76 -17.34 -7.08
CA ARG A 168 4.03 -17.30 -7.80
C ARG A 168 4.00 -18.08 -9.11
N GLU A 169 3.43 -19.29 -9.10
CA GLU A 169 3.25 -20.12 -10.29
C GLU A 169 2.35 -19.41 -11.31
N VAL A 170 1.22 -18.83 -10.87
CA VAL A 170 0.32 -18.09 -11.76
C VAL A 170 1.01 -16.86 -12.38
N LEU A 171 1.73 -16.08 -11.58
CA LEU A 171 2.41 -14.86 -12.04
C LEU A 171 3.52 -15.18 -13.06
N LEU A 172 4.29 -16.24 -12.85
CA LEU A 172 5.38 -16.63 -13.76
C LEU A 172 4.84 -17.37 -15.00
N ASP A 173 4.01 -18.39 -14.82
CA ASP A 173 3.69 -19.35 -15.88
C ASP A 173 2.45 -18.95 -16.70
N LYS A 174 1.52 -18.18 -16.10
CA LYS A 174 0.24 -17.83 -16.73
C LYS A 174 0.14 -16.36 -17.11
N VAL A 175 0.67 -15.46 -16.28
CA VAL A 175 0.60 -14.01 -16.53
C VAL A 175 1.78 -13.55 -17.39
N GLY A 176 2.98 -14.09 -17.16
CA GLY A 176 4.16 -13.84 -17.98
C GLY A 176 5.19 -12.89 -17.37
N PHE A 177 5.29 -12.83 -16.03
CA PHE A 177 6.49 -12.29 -15.40
C PHE A 177 7.68 -13.23 -15.65
N ARG A 178 8.86 -12.67 -15.91
CA ARG A 178 10.05 -13.44 -16.33
C ARG A 178 10.73 -14.16 -15.17
N SER A 179 10.75 -13.51 -14.02
CA SER A 179 11.42 -14.03 -12.83
C SER A 179 10.83 -13.38 -11.58
N ALA A 180 11.10 -14.00 -10.44
CA ALA A 180 10.72 -13.45 -9.15
C ALA A 180 11.75 -13.78 -8.09
N GLU A 181 11.87 -12.94 -7.07
CA GLU A 181 12.72 -13.16 -5.91
C GLU A 181 11.99 -12.77 -4.62
N VAL A 182 12.45 -13.31 -3.49
CA VAL A 182 11.96 -12.92 -2.17
C VAL A 182 12.99 -12.00 -1.55
N ILE A 183 12.65 -10.71 -1.42
CA ILE A 183 13.59 -9.69 -0.92
C ILE A 183 13.59 -9.56 0.60
N ALA A 184 12.53 -10.06 1.25
CA ALA A 184 12.45 -10.17 2.69
C ALA A 184 11.63 -11.42 3.03
N ASN A 185 12.27 -12.44 3.63
CA ASN A 185 11.56 -13.64 4.11
C ASN A 185 10.79 -13.37 5.40
N ARG A 186 11.34 -12.49 6.24
CA ARG A 186 10.80 -12.09 7.54
C ARG A 186 11.11 -10.62 7.79
N LEU A 187 10.13 -9.89 8.31
CA LEU A 187 10.32 -8.49 8.71
C LEU A 187 10.65 -8.45 10.20
N VAL A 188 11.94 -8.37 10.52
CA VAL A 188 12.43 -8.30 11.90
C VAL A 188 11.80 -7.09 12.61
N GLY A 189 11.18 -7.32 13.76
CA GLY A 189 10.46 -6.28 14.51
C GLY A 189 9.01 -6.03 14.07
N SER A 190 8.48 -6.83 13.14
CA SER A 190 7.07 -6.74 12.76
C SER A 190 6.13 -7.20 13.88
N VAL A 191 4.94 -6.59 13.91
CA VAL A 191 3.84 -6.99 14.81
C VAL A 191 3.34 -8.38 14.40
N ALA A 192 2.93 -9.20 15.38
CA ALA A 192 2.40 -10.54 15.12
C ALA A 192 1.32 -10.53 14.02
N GLY A 193 1.53 -11.36 12.99
CA GLY A 193 0.66 -11.44 11.81
C GLY A 193 1.13 -10.62 10.61
N PHE A 194 2.15 -9.76 10.74
CA PHE A 194 2.78 -8.98 9.66
C PHE A 194 4.18 -9.48 9.29
N ASP A 195 4.64 -10.57 9.89
CA ASP A 195 5.86 -11.28 9.49
C ASP A 195 5.57 -12.12 8.24
N ARG A 196 5.66 -11.50 7.06
CA ARG A 196 5.32 -12.09 5.76
C ARG A 196 6.39 -11.82 4.72
N PRO A 197 6.50 -12.69 3.70
CA PRO A 197 7.45 -12.48 2.63
C PRO A 197 7.06 -11.26 1.79
N ILE A 198 8.07 -10.50 1.36
CA ILE A 198 7.95 -9.52 0.27
C ILE A 198 8.61 -10.14 -0.96
N GLU A 199 7.80 -10.27 -2.02
CA GLU A 199 8.19 -10.86 -3.29
C GLU A 199 8.25 -9.77 -4.36
N VAL A 200 9.26 -9.86 -5.23
CA VAL A 200 9.42 -8.97 -6.39
C VAL A 200 9.34 -9.81 -7.64
N TYR A 201 8.56 -9.35 -8.62
CA TYR A 201 8.35 -9.98 -9.92
C TYR A 201 8.78 -9.02 -11.02
N TYR A 202 9.57 -9.52 -11.98
CA TYR A 202 10.17 -8.71 -13.05
C TYR A 202 9.47 -8.99 -14.38
N LYS A 203 9.03 -7.93 -15.07
CA LYS A 203 8.38 -8.01 -16.38
C LYS A 203 9.38 -8.04 -17.54
#